data_AF-A0A5K7YBI6-F1
#
_entry.id   AF-A0A5K7YBI6-F1
#
_cell.length_a   1.000
_cell.length_b   1.000
_cell.length_c   1.000
_cell.angle_alpha   90.00
_cell.angle_beta   90.00
_cell.angle_gamma   90.00
#
_symmetry.space_group_name_H-M   'P 1'
#
loop_
_entity.id
_entity.type
_entity.pdbx_description
1 polymer ?
#
loop_
_entity_poly.entity_id
_entity_poly.type
_entity_poly.pdbx_seq_one_letter_code
_entity_poly.pdbx_strand_id
1 'polypeptide(L)'
;MTNEKMSFDAHIKDWQIIEVNESDIHGKFLYGTVVEDRKGRFKHGDYIFTSSIVKYDEDNNLIITLNSVYKLSGSGKHITCTLYEASNLKLYGSL
;
A
#
# COMPACT_ATOMS: atom_id res chain seq x y z
N MET A 1 3.34 -24.82 19.83
CA MET A 1 2.72 -23.49 19.71
C MET A 1 2.55 -23.23 18.22
N THR A 2 1.30 -23.15 17.78
CA THR A 2 0.90 -23.05 16.37
C THR A 2 1.34 -21.71 15.82
N ASN A 3 2.14 -21.70 14.75
CA ASN A 3 2.38 -20.50 13.95
C ASN A 3 1.03 -20.11 13.30
N GLU A 4 0.26 -19.24 13.93
CA GLU A 4 -0.81 -18.53 13.22
C GLU A 4 -0.14 -17.74 12.11
N LYS A 5 -0.25 -18.25 10.89
CA LYS A 5 0.16 -17.53 9.69
C LYS A 5 -0.75 -16.30 9.60
N MET A 6 -0.25 -15.13 10.00
CA MET A 6 -0.99 -13.87 9.92
C MET A 6 -1.62 -13.76 8.52
N SER A 7 -2.95 -13.66 8.49
CA SER A 7 -3.70 -13.59 7.24
C SER A 7 -3.65 -12.16 6.70
N PHE A 8 -3.32 -12.04 5.43
CA PHE A 8 -3.37 -10.78 4.68
C PHE A 8 -4.41 -10.91 3.56
N ASP A 9 -4.95 -9.78 3.12
CA ASP A 9 -5.94 -9.72 2.05
C ASP A 9 -5.29 -9.66 0.67
N ALA A 10 -4.21 -8.89 0.53
CA ALA A 10 -3.47 -8.78 -0.71
C ALA A 10 -1.96 -8.78 -0.48
N HIS A 11 -1.20 -9.30 -1.43
CA HIS A 11 0.24 -9.30 -1.46
C HIS A 11 0.72 -8.31 -2.53
N ILE A 12 1.51 -7.33 -2.13
CA ILE A 12 2.01 -6.24 -2.96
C ILE A 12 3.54 -6.32 -3.07
N LYS A 13 4.06 -6.12 -4.27
CA LYS A 13 5.49 -5.99 -4.58
C LYS A 13 5.79 -4.62 -5.19
N ASP A 14 7.08 -4.31 -5.34
CA ASP A 14 7.57 -3.07 -5.95
C ASP A 14 6.90 -1.83 -5.32
N TRP A 15 6.78 -1.86 -3.99
CA TRP A 15 5.87 -1.02 -3.24
C TRP A 15 6.52 0.29 -2.79
N GLN A 16 5.67 1.29 -2.59
CA GLN A 16 6.04 2.62 -2.12
C GLN A 16 5.04 3.08 -1.06
N ILE A 17 5.55 3.67 0.01
CA ILE A 17 4.72 4.50 0.91
C ILE A 17 4.75 5.92 0.36
N ILE A 18 3.58 6.44 0.04
CA ILE A 18 3.38 7.79 -0.46
C ILE A 18 2.90 8.64 0.72
N GLU A 19 3.72 9.58 1.17
CA GLU A 19 3.38 10.55 2.21
C GLU A 19 3.03 11.89 1.56
N VAL A 20 1.77 12.30 1.72
CA VAL A 20 1.30 13.64 1.37
C VAL A 20 1.30 14.45 2.65
N ASN A 21 2.06 15.55 2.64
CA ASN A 21 2.17 16.47 3.77
C ASN A 21 2.00 17.91 3.25
N GLU A 22 0.75 18.29 3.03
CA GLU A 22 0.34 19.65 2.64
C GLU A 22 -0.55 20.25 3.73
N SER A 23 -0.69 21.57 3.75
CA SER A 23 -1.29 22.39 4.81
C SER A 23 -2.53 21.77 5.49
N ASP A 24 -3.44 21.20 4.69
CA ASP A 24 -4.72 20.66 5.15
C ASP A 24 -4.85 19.14 4.93
N ILE A 25 -3.84 18.49 4.35
CA ILE A 25 -3.86 17.07 3.99
C ILE A 25 -2.57 16.40 4.44
N HIS A 26 -2.73 15.54 5.44
CA HIS A 26 -1.67 14.65 5.92
C HIS A 26 -2.14 13.20 5.77
N GLY A 27 -1.42 12.40 4.98
CA GLY A 27 -1.80 11.02 4.76
C GLY A 27 -0.66 10.18 4.21
N LYS A 28 -0.64 8.91 4.61
CA LYS A 28 0.26 7.90 4.06
C LYS A 28 -0.55 6.88 3.30
N PHE A 29 -0.11 6.53 2.10
CA PHE A 29 -0.82 5.61 1.21
C PHE A 29 0.14 4.54 0.71
N LEU A 30 -0.36 3.34 0.46
CA LEU A 30 0.42 2.29 -0.20
C LEU A 30 0.16 2.37 -1.70
N TYR A 31 1.26 2.50 -2.45
CA TYR A 31 1.30 2.27 -3.89
C TYR A 31 2.11 1.02 -4.21
N GLY A 32 1.74 0.25 -5.23
CA GLY A 32 2.55 -0.88 -5.66
C GLY A 32 1.82 -1.80 -6.64
N THR A 33 2.43 -2.96 -6.91
CA THR A 33 1.90 -3.95 -7.86
C THR A 33 1.34 -5.16 -7.13
N VAL A 34 0.12 -5.56 -7.48
CA VAL A 34 -0.56 -6.72 -6.91
C VAL A 34 0.08 -8.02 -7.40
N VAL A 35 0.46 -8.88 -6.44
CA VAL A 35 0.89 -10.26 -6.69
C VAL A 35 -0.31 -11.21 -6.56
N GLU A 36 -1.08 -11.08 -5.48
CA GLU A 36 -2.35 -11.78 -5.25
C GLU A 36 -3.31 -10.89 -4.44
N ASP A 37 -4.62 -11.01 -4.69
CA ASP A 37 -5.68 -10.43 -3.86
C ASP A 37 -6.75 -11.48 -3.56
N ARG A 38 -6.87 -11.84 -2.28
CA ARG A 38 -7.77 -12.89 -1.80
C ARG A 38 -9.22 -12.44 -1.73
N LYS A 39 -9.47 -11.14 -1.83
CA LYS A 39 -10.80 -10.53 -1.91
C LYS A 39 -11.33 -10.43 -3.34
N GLY A 40 -10.53 -10.78 -4.35
CA GLY A 40 -10.95 -10.78 -5.76
C GLY A 40 -11.24 -9.40 -6.36
N ARG A 41 -10.72 -8.34 -5.74
CA ARG A 41 -10.86 -6.94 -6.16
C ARG A 41 -9.88 -6.57 -7.27
N PHE A 42 -8.70 -7.20 -7.25
CA PHE A 42 -7.59 -6.90 -8.16
C PHE A 42 -7.02 -8.17 -8.79
N LYS A 43 -6.46 -8.05 -9.99
CA LYS A 43 -5.74 -9.11 -10.70
C LYS A 43 -4.24 -9.00 -10.45
N HIS A 44 -3.53 -10.10 -10.70
CA HIS A 44 -2.08 -10.08 -10.73
C HIS A 44 -1.56 -9.06 -11.74
N GLY A 45 -0.62 -8.21 -11.32
CA GLY A 45 -0.04 -7.15 -12.14
C GLY A 45 -0.78 -5.81 -12.08
N ASP A 46 -1.98 -5.75 -11.49
CA ASP A 46 -2.68 -4.47 -11.31
C ASP A 46 -1.89 -3.57 -10.35
N TYR A 47 -1.93 -2.25 -10.62
CA TYR A 47 -1.46 -1.26 -9.65
C TYR A 47 -2.52 -1.00 -8.59
N ILE A 48 -2.08 -0.80 -7.35
CA ILE A 48 -2.93 -0.37 -6.26
C ILE A 48 -2.47 0.97 -5.74
N PHE A 49 -3.43 1.83 -5.42
CA PHE A 49 -3.23 3.01 -4.59
C PHE A 49 -4.27 2.96 -3.47
N THR A 50 -3.84 2.67 -2.24
CA THR A 50 -4.78 2.38 -1.14
C THR A 50 -5.42 3.66 -0.58
N SER A 51 -6.42 3.46 0.27
CA SER A 51 -6.80 4.48 1.27
C SER A 51 -5.66 4.73 2.27
N SER A 52 -5.84 5.71 3.16
CA SER A 52 -4.86 6.05 4.19
C SER A 52 -4.47 4.83 5.03
N ILE A 53 -3.18 4.73 5.31
CA ILE A 53 -2.56 3.72 6.15
C ILE A 53 -2.88 4.06 7.61
N VAL A 54 -3.43 3.10 8.32
CA VAL A 54 -3.72 3.20 9.76
C VAL A 54 -2.52 2.72 10.58
N LYS A 55 -1.85 1.65 10.13
CA LYS A 55 -0.69 1.09 10.81
C LYS A 55 0.27 0.46 9.80
N TYR A 56 1.57 0.61 10.05
CA TYR A 56 2.62 -0.20 9.44
C TYR A 56 3.22 -1.11 10.51
N ASP A 57 3.10 -2.42 10.33
CA ASP A 57 3.78 -3.45 11.12
C ASP A 57 5.03 -3.88 10.35
N GLU A 58 6.16 -3.24 10.67
CA GLU A 58 7.43 -3.42 9.98
C GLU A 58 8.00 -4.83 10.20
N ASP A 59 7.86 -5.39 11.41
CA ASP A 59 8.35 -6.72 11.76
C ASP A 59 7.78 -7.80 10.83
N ASN A 60 6.50 -7.65 10.46
CA ASN A 60 5.79 -8.59 9.60
C ASN A 60 5.64 -8.11 8.14
N ASN A 61 6.16 -6.92 7.82
CA ASN A 61 5.97 -6.25 6.54
C ASN A 61 4.48 -6.15 6.13
N LEU A 62 3.62 -5.69 7.06
CA LEU A 62 2.19 -5.54 6.84
C LEU A 62 1.75 -4.08 6.90
N ILE A 63 1.03 -3.66 5.87
CA ILE A 63 0.32 -2.38 5.85
C ILE A 63 -1.15 -2.62 6.15
N ILE A 64 -1.67 -1.89 7.13
CA ILE A 64 -3.06 -1.99 7.56
C ILE A 64 -3.76 -0.69 7.22
N THR A 65 -4.84 -0.81 6.47
CA THR A 65 -5.83 0.24 6.22
C THR A 65 -7.10 -0.07 7.00
N LEU A 66 -8.09 0.83 6.96
CA LEU A 66 -9.36 0.63 7.66
C LEU A 66 -10.02 -0.73 7.36
N ASN A 67 -9.96 -1.19 6.11
CA ASN A 67 -10.71 -2.36 5.64
C ASN A 67 -9.84 -3.47 5.07
N SER A 68 -8.51 -3.35 5.10
CA SER A 68 -7.63 -4.32 4.47
C SER A 68 -6.23 -4.39 5.07
N VAL A 69 -5.66 -5.59 5.04
CA VAL A 69 -4.27 -5.89 5.39
C VAL A 69 -3.50 -6.28 4.14
N TYR A 70 -2.41 -5.58 3.87
CA TYR A 70 -1.54 -5.79 2.70
C TYR A 70 -0.20 -6.32 3.17
N LYS A 71 0.22 -7.46 2.61
CA LYS A 71 1.57 -7.98 2.81
C LYS A 71 2.51 -7.40 1.78
N LEU A 72 3.65 -6.89 2.22
CA LEU A 72 4.69 -6.35 1.37
C LEU A 72 5.80 -7.39 1.14
N SER A 73 6.39 -7.38 -0.05
CA SER A 73 7.60 -8.16 -0.34
C SER A 73 8.62 -7.37 -1.12
N GLY A 74 9.89 -7.66 -0.88
CA GLY A 74 11.00 -6.94 -1.46
C GLY A 74 11.23 -5.60 -0.75
N SER A 75 12.23 -4.87 -1.23
CA SER A 75 12.49 -3.51 -0.76
C SER A 75 11.39 -2.56 -1.25
N GLY A 76 11.00 -1.64 -0.38
CA GLY A 76 10.12 -0.54 -0.73
C GLY A 76 10.83 0.81 -0.63
N LYS A 77 10.11 1.85 -1.06
CA LYS A 77 10.56 3.24 -0.93
C LYS A 77 9.55 4.05 -0.14
N HIS A 78 10.03 5.07 0.53
CA HIS A 78 9.18 6.12 1.09
C HIS A 78 9.37 7.37 0.24
N ILE A 79 8.27 7.93 -0.24
CA ILE A 79 8.27 9.13 -1.08
C ILE A 79 7.35 10.15 -0.43
N THR A 80 7.86 11.37 -0.24
CA THR A 80 7.03 12.54 0.09
C THR A 80 6.69 13.26 -1.20
N CYS A 81 5.42 13.55 -1.44
CA CYS A 81 4.98 14.26 -2.64
C CYS A 81 3.81 15.20 -2.36
N THR A 82 3.51 16.05 -3.34
CA THR A 82 2.32 16.91 -3.35
C THR A 82 1.04 16.11 -3.53
N LEU A 83 -0.11 16.72 -3.23
CA LEU A 83 -1.42 16.12 -3.51
C LEU A 83 -1.63 15.89 -5.00
N TYR A 84 -1.13 16.79 -5.84
CA TYR A 84 -1.20 16.69 -7.30
C TYR A 84 -0.45 15.45 -7.81
N GLU A 85 0.78 15.25 -7.35
CA GLU A 85 1.61 14.09 -7.69
C GLU A 85 0.97 12.77 -7.22
N ALA A 86 0.45 12.73 -5.98
CA ALA A 86 -0.25 11.56 -5.47
C ALA A 86 -1.52 11.24 -6.28
N SER A 87 -2.23 12.28 -6.75
CA SER A 87 -3.42 12.13 -7.59
C SER A 87 -3.09 11.55 -8.96
N ASN A 88 -1.98 11.98 -9.57
CA ASN A 88 -1.50 11.43 -10.85
C ASN A 88 -1.10 9.96 -10.71
N LEU A 89 -0.39 9.60 -9.64
CA LEU A 89 -0.07 8.20 -9.33
C LEU A 89 -1.33 7.33 -9.27
N LYS A 90 -2.38 7.82 -8.60
CA LYS A 90 -3.63 7.10 -8.46
C LYS A 90 -4.37 6.91 -9.79
N LEU A 91 -4.33 7.89 -10.68
CA LEU A 91 -5.07 7.89 -11.94
C LEU A 91 -4.33 7.19 -13.07
N TYR A 92 -3.01 7.32 -13.12
CA TYR A 92 -2.19 6.92 -14.27
C TYR A 92 -1.11 5.88 -13.93
N GLY A 93 -0.85 5.62 -12.64
CA GLY A 93 0.20 4.68 -12.21
C GLY A 93 1.63 5.20 -12.36
N SER A 94 1.81 6.49 -12.63
CA SER A 94 3.12 7.13 -12.73
C SER A 94 3.11 8.54 -12.14
N LEU A 95 4.24 8.95 -11.56
CA LEU A 95 4.54 10.35 -11.24
C LEU A 95 4.86 11.12 -12.53
#